data_AF-B1BR92-F1
#
_entry.id   AF-B1BR92-F1
#
_cell.length_a   1.000
_cell.length_b   1.000
_cell.length_c   1.000
_cell.angle_alpha   90.00
_cell.angle_beta   90.00
_cell.angle_gamma   90.00
#
_symmetry.space_group_name_H-M   'P 1'
#
loop_
_entity.id
_entity.type
_entity.pdbx_description
1 polymer ?
#
loop_
_entity_poly.entity_id
_entity_poly.type
_entity_poly.pdbx_seq_one_letter_code
_entity_poly.pdbx_strand_id
1 'polypeptide(L)' 'MNNKDINLYDIFLSYSYNQLKELFKKSKTKDEQDFYMALANLVLQKEQKKVINE' A
#
# COMPACT_ATOMS: atom_id res chain seq x y z
N MET A 1 8.28 21.33 17.35
CA MET A 1 7.78 20.55 16.20
C MET A 1 7.37 19.20 16.74
N ASN A 2 6.07 18.88 16.71
CA ASN A 2 5.57 17.61 17.24
C ASN A 2 6.11 16.48 16.36
N ASN A 3 7.06 15.71 16.88
CA ASN A 3 7.41 14.40 16.35
C ASN A 3 6.18 13.51 16.55
N LYS A 4 5.20 13.62 15.66
CA LYS A 4 4.23 12.54 15.48
C LYS A 4 5.08 11.35 15.05
N ASP A 5 5.01 10.25 15.78
CA ASP A 5 5.60 8.99 15.36
C ASP A 5 4.96 8.59 14.03
N ILE A 6 5.58 9.02 12.92
CA ILE A 6 5.10 8.70 11.59
C ILE A 6 5.42 7.21 11.39
N ASN A 7 4.43 6.37 11.66
CA ASN A 7 4.55 4.95 11.41
C ASN A 7 4.60 4.72 9.90
N LEU A 8 5.67 4.07 9.46
CA LEU A 8 5.88 3.71 8.06
C LEU A 8 4.70 2.90 7.50
N TYR A 9 4.07 2.07 8.35
CA TYR A 9 2.87 1.32 8.02
C TYR A 9 1.68 2.23 7.67
N ASP A 10 1.44 3.29 8.45
CA ASP A 10 0.33 4.22 8.22
C ASP A 10 0.56 5.05 6.96
N ILE A 11 1.82 5.40 6.66
CA ILE A 11 2.17 6.03 5.39
C ILE A 11 1.81 5.11 4.23
N PHE A 12 2.22 3.84 4.27
CA PHE A 12 1.97 2.90 3.18
C PHE A 12 0.48 2.57 3.01
N LEU A 13 -0.30 2.52 4.11
CA LEU A 13 -1.75 2.35 4.05
C LEU A 13 -2.50 3.56 3.44
N SER A 14 -1.89 4.74 3.42
CA SER A 14 -2.49 5.93 2.79
C SER A 14 -2.43 5.89 1.26
N TYR A 15 -1.60 5.01 0.68
CA TYR A 15 -1.51 4.87 -0.77
C TYR A 15 -2.72 4.13 -1.33
N SER A 16 -3.29 4.69 -2.40
CA SER A 16 -4.28 4.00 -3.22
C SER A 16 -3.64 2.86 -4.01
N TYR A 17 -4.47 1.88 -4.40
CA TYR A 17 -4.05 0.80 -5.28
C TYR A 17 -3.37 1.29 -6.57
N ASN A 18 -3.89 2.37 -7.18
CA ASN A 18 -3.31 2.94 -8.40
C ASN A 18 -1.92 3.52 -8.16
N GLN A 19 -1.69 4.19 -7.03
CA GLN A 19 -0.36 4.70 -6.70
C GLN A 19 0.64 3.58 -6.43
N LEU A 20 0.23 2.51 -5.73
CA LEU A 20 1.07 1.33 -5.52
C LEU A 20 1.41 0.63 -6.84
N LYS A 21 0.45 0.57 -7.78
CA LYS A 21 0.68 0.04 -9.13
C LYS A 21 1.69 0.87 -9.93
N GLU A 22 1.66 2.20 -9.80
CA GLU A 22 2.65 3.07 -10.44
C GLU A 22 4.05 2.93 -9.79
N LEU A 23 4.12 2.76 -8.46
CA LEU A 23 5.37 2.45 -7.77
C LEU A 23 5.95 1.10 -8.19
N PHE A 24 5.10 0.08 -8.31
CA PHE A 24 5.47 -1.22 -8.87
C PHE A 24 6.08 -1.08 -10.26
N LYS A 25 5.48 -0.33 -11.18
CA LYS A 25 6.02 -0.13 -12.54
C LYS A 25 7.37 0.59 -12.55
N LYS A 26 7.64 1.45 -11.57
CA LYS A 26 8.87 2.25 -11.47
C LYS A 26 9.99 1.53 -10.72
N SER A 27 9.66 0.45 -10.01
CA SER A 27 10.63 -0.32 -9.25
C SER A 27 11.65 -1.04 -10.15
N LYS A 28 12.88 -1.13 -9.66
CA LYS A 28 14.03 -1.61 -10.44
C LYS A 28 14.39 -3.06 -10.11
N THR A 29 14.07 -3.50 -8.90
CA THR A 29 14.39 -4.83 -8.41
C THR A 29 13.13 -5.66 -8.20
N LYS A 30 13.31 -6.98 -8.23
CA LYS A 30 12.22 -7.90 -7.92
C LYS A 30 11.70 -7.73 -6.50
N ASP A 31 12.59 -7.48 -5.54
CA ASP A 31 12.21 -7.29 -4.14
C ASP A 31 11.32 -6.05 -3.96
N GLU A 32 11.61 -4.96 -4.67
CA GLU A 32 10.76 -3.76 -4.68
C GLU A 32 9.41 -4.04 -5.35
N GLN A 33 9.39 -4.78 -6.47
CA GLN A 33 8.16 -5.21 -7.13
C GLN A 33 7.28 -6.04 -6.20
N ASP A 34 7.86 -7.05 -5.56
CA ASP A 34 7.15 -7.95 -4.64
C ASP A 34 6.62 -7.19 -3.43
N PHE A 35 7.36 -6.21 -2.91
CA PHE A 35 6.91 -5.33 -1.84
C PHE A 35 5.66 -4.51 -2.23
N TYR A 36 5.69 -3.81 -3.37
CA TYR A 36 4.54 -3.01 -3.81
C TYR A 36 3.33 -3.87 -4.15
N MET A 37 3.55 -5.07 -4.67
CA MET A 37 2.47 -6.02 -4.95
C MET A 37 1.82 -6.55 -3.66
N ALA A 38 2.61 -6.82 -2.61
CA ALA A 38 2.08 -7.20 -1.30
C ALA A 38 1.23 -6.08 -0.68
N LEU A 39 1.69 -4.82 -0.76
CA LEU A 39 0.91 -3.67 -0.30
C LEU A 39 -0.39 -3.49 -1.11
N ALA A 40 -0.33 -3.64 -2.43
CA ALA A 40 -1.49 -3.50 -3.29
C ALA A 40 -2.57 -4.55 -2.96
N ASN A 41 -2.15 -5.79 -2.72
CA ASN A 41 -3.05 -6.87 -2.27
C ASN A 41 -3.68 -6.56 -0.91
N LEU A 42 -2.92 -6.02 0.04
CA LEU A 42 -3.43 -5.64 1.35
C LEU A 42 -4.51 -4.56 1.27
N VAL A 43 -4.28 -3.52 0.45
CA VAL A 43 -5.27 -2.45 0.21
C VAL A 43 -6.53 -3.02 -0.45
N LEU A 44 -6.40 -3.88 -1.46
CA LEU A 44 -7.54 -4.52 -2.11
C LEU A 44 -8.37 -5.36 -1.14
N GLN A 45 -7.72 -6.20 -0.31
CA GLN A 45 -8.42 -7.01 0.70
C GLN A 45 -9.19 -6.14 1.70
N LYS A 46 -8.62 -4.99 2.09
CA LYS A 46 -9.29 -4.04 3.00
C LYS A 46 -10.54 -3.45 2.35
N GLU A 47 -10.48 -3.04 1.09
CA GLU A 47 -11.65 -2.54 0.36
C GLU A 47 -12.70 -3.63 0.14
N GLN A 48 -12.30 -4.85 -0.21
CA GLN A 48 -13.20 -6.00 -0.34
C GLN A 48 -13.96 -6.30 0.96
N LYS A 49 -13.28 -6.24 2.11
CA LYS A 49 -13.92 -6.43 3.43
C LYS A 49 -14.97 -5.36 3.74
N LYS A 50 -14.81 -4.13 3.23
CA LYS A 50 -15.82 -3.07 3.41
C LYS A 50 -17.08 -3.40 2.59
N VAL A 51 -16.90 -3.87 1.36
CA VAL A 51 -18.01 -4.20 0.45
C VAL A 51 -18.76 -5.47 0.86
N ILE A 52 -18.07 -6.48 1.42
CA ILE A 52 -18.69 -7.76 1.81
C ILE A 52 -19.44 -7.68 3.16
N ASN A 53 -19.09 -6.72 4.01
CA ASN A 53 -19.77 -6.49 5.29
C ASN A 53 -20.98 -5.53 5.16
N GLU A 54 -21.46 -5.28 3.94
CA GLU A 54 -22.76 -4.67 3.59
C GLU A 54 -23.62 -5.72 2.85
#